data_AF-A0AAW3I8K3-F1
#
_entry.id   AF-A0AAW3I8K3-F1
#
_cell.length_a   1.000
_cell.length_b   1.000
_cell.length_c   1.000
_cell.angle_alpha   90.00
_cell.angle_beta   90.00
_cell.angle_gamma   90.00
#
_symmetry.space_group_name_H-M   'P 1'
#
loop_
_entity.id
_entity.type
_entity.pdbx_description
1 polymer ?
#
loop_
_entity_poly.entity_id
_entity_poly.type
_entity_poly.pdbx_seq_one_letter_code
_entity_poly.pdbx_strand_id
1 'polypeptide(L)'
;MWSRIKRFLSGPPAPEDPFRQSVSFDDAGFTRHCELARAMGLQAFWPWADVHEFGFSFQRALYPDPWYGDYMESLWYLWLRCEDGDMMRVFIDERLLDADHLPPALLRNLPGLDISVLHAGLATARRGLRHFKGEGEWPAWRRDSAAP
;
A
#
# COMPACT_ATOMS: atom_id res chain seq x y z
N MET A 1 36.49 -24.82 -10.51
CA MET A 1 35.61 -25.64 -11.38
C MET A 1 34.25 -25.98 -10.76
N TRP A 2 34.05 -25.85 -9.43
CA TRP A 2 32.81 -26.21 -8.73
C TRP A 2 31.64 -25.21 -8.85
N SER A 3 31.88 -23.97 -9.28
CA SER A 3 30.87 -22.89 -9.33
C SER A 3 29.97 -22.96 -10.57
N ARG A 4 30.41 -23.59 -11.67
CA ARG A 4 29.62 -23.70 -12.91
C ARG A 4 28.56 -24.80 -12.86
N ILE A 5 28.79 -25.85 -12.07
CA ILE A 5 27.85 -26.98 -11.91
C ILE A 5 26.66 -26.57 -11.04
N LYS A 6 26.88 -25.76 -9.99
CA LYS A 6 25.78 -25.24 -9.15
C LYS A 6 24.76 -24.43 -9.95
N ARG A 7 25.22 -23.64 -10.93
CA ARG A 7 24.36 -22.80 -11.78
C ARG A 7 23.50 -23.59 -12.78
N PHE A 8 23.83 -24.86 -13.04
CA PHE A 8 23.01 -25.76 -13.88
C PHE A 8 21.97 -26.55 -13.08
N LEU A 9 22.18 -26.73 -11.77
CA LEU A 9 21.26 -27.43 -10.85
C LEU A 9 20.29 -26.48 -10.17
N SER A 10 20.66 -25.20 -10.01
CA SER A 10 19.72 -24.13 -9.73
C SER A 10 18.93 -23.87 -11.01
N GLY A 11 17.73 -24.43 -11.11
CA GLY A 11 16.78 -24.09 -12.18
C GLY A 11 16.60 -22.57 -12.28
N PRO A 12 15.90 -22.08 -13.34
CA PRO A 12 15.57 -20.66 -13.42
C PRO A 12 14.98 -20.19 -12.08
N PRO A 13 15.32 -18.97 -11.62
CA PRO A 13 14.70 -18.44 -10.41
C PRO A 13 13.19 -18.63 -10.53
N ALA A 14 12.55 -19.06 -9.45
CA ALA A 14 11.11 -19.24 -9.44
C ALA A 14 10.48 -17.96 -10.04
N PRO A 15 9.55 -18.09 -11.00
CA PRO A 15 8.90 -16.93 -11.58
C PRO A 15 8.37 -16.06 -10.44
N GLU A 16 8.64 -14.76 -10.51
CA GLU A 16 8.15 -13.82 -9.51
C GLU A 16 6.63 -13.98 -9.43
N ASP A 17 6.11 -14.06 -8.20
CA ASP A 17 4.68 -14.14 -7.97
C ASP A 17 4.03 -12.88 -8.60
N PRO A 18 3.18 -13.03 -9.63
CA PRO A 18 2.64 -11.90 -10.37
C PRO A 18 1.73 -11.01 -9.50
N PHE A 19 1.25 -11.54 -8.37
CA PHE A 19 0.44 -10.82 -7.39
C PHE A 19 1.27 -10.18 -6.28
N ARG A 20 2.59 -10.42 -6.25
CA ARG A 20 3.46 -9.81 -5.25
C ARG A 20 3.50 -8.31 -5.45
N GLN A 21 2.82 -7.60 -4.56
CA GLN A 21 2.89 -6.15 -4.46
C GLN A 21 4.14 -5.77 -3.66
N SER A 22 4.89 -4.81 -4.16
CA SER A 22 5.84 -4.05 -3.35
C SER A 22 5.71 -2.57 -3.68
N VAL A 23 6.22 -1.71 -2.80
CA VAL A 23 6.10 -0.27 -2.92
C VAL A 23 7.43 0.39 -2.61
N SER A 24 7.71 1.51 -3.25
CA SER A 24 8.85 2.37 -2.92
C SER A 24 8.41 3.82 -2.78
N PHE A 25 9.05 4.51 -1.86
CA PHE A 25 8.86 5.94 -1.62
C PHE A 25 10.24 6.59 -1.70
N ASP A 26 10.43 7.44 -2.69
CA ASP A 26 11.68 8.15 -2.92
C ASP A 26 11.43 9.67 -3.04
N ASP A 27 12.46 10.44 -3.38
CA ASP A 27 12.32 11.89 -3.49
C ASP A 27 11.43 12.33 -4.66
N ALA A 28 11.22 11.48 -5.67
CA ALA A 28 10.36 11.77 -6.81
C ALA A 28 8.89 11.47 -6.51
N GLY A 29 8.61 10.38 -5.80
CA GLY A 29 7.23 10.01 -5.49
C GLY A 29 7.02 8.64 -4.88
N PHE A 30 5.82 8.14 -5.13
CA PHE A 30 5.36 6.80 -4.78
C PHE A 30 5.35 5.92 -6.02
N THR A 31 5.94 4.73 -5.90
CA THR A 31 5.88 3.70 -6.94
C THR A 31 5.30 2.41 -6.39
N ARG A 32 4.30 1.86 -7.08
CA ARG A 32 3.79 0.50 -6.88
C ARG A 32 4.43 -0.44 -7.90
N HIS A 33 5.09 -1.47 -7.39
CA HIS A 33 5.66 -2.54 -8.19
C HIS A 33 4.74 -3.76 -8.11
N CYS A 34 4.12 -4.12 -9.23
CA CYS A 34 3.32 -5.33 -9.38
C CYS A 34 3.34 -5.74 -10.86
N GLU A 35 3.80 -6.96 -11.15
CA GLU A 35 3.95 -7.46 -12.52
C GLU A 35 2.61 -7.54 -13.25
N LEU A 36 1.52 -7.92 -12.55
CA LEU A 36 0.18 -7.91 -13.13
C LEU A 36 -0.27 -6.49 -13.49
N ALA A 37 -0.10 -5.52 -12.58
CA ALA A 37 -0.46 -4.13 -12.85
C ALA A 37 0.33 -3.56 -14.04
N ARG A 38 1.63 -3.93 -14.14
CA ARG A 38 2.48 -3.57 -15.26
C ARG A 38 2.01 -4.19 -16.57
N ALA A 39 1.65 -5.48 -16.57
CA ALA A 39 1.15 -6.18 -17.74
C ALA A 39 -0.20 -5.62 -18.23
N MET A 40 -1.02 -5.09 -17.31
CA MET A 40 -2.28 -4.41 -17.61
C MET A 40 -2.12 -2.95 -18.04
N GLY A 41 -0.90 -2.40 -18.05
CA GLY A 41 -0.64 -1.00 -18.39
C GLY A 41 -1.20 -0.01 -17.36
N LEU A 42 -1.40 -0.45 -16.11
CA LEU A 42 -1.86 0.45 -15.05
C LEU A 42 -0.73 1.39 -14.64
N GLN A 43 -1.08 2.64 -14.33
CA GLN A 43 -0.15 3.58 -13.74
C GLN A 43 0.49 2.96 -12.48
N ALA A 44 1.80 3.10 -12.40
CA ALA A 44 2.63 2.52 -11.36
C ALA A 44 3.37 3.57 -10.53
N PHE A 45 3.52 4.79 -11.05
CA PHE A 45 4.23 5.89 -10.40
C PHE A 45 3.33 7.11 -10.24
N TRP A 46 3.44 7.77 -9.09
CA TRP A 46 2.80 9.05 -8.81
C TRP A 46 3.81 9.99 -8.15
N PRO A 47 4.03 11.19 -8.69
CA PRO A 47 4.85 12.19 -8.02
C PRO A 47 4.16 12.64 -6.73
N TRP A 48 4.94 13.15 -5.78
CA TRP A 48 4.37 13.62 -4.51
C TRP A 48 3.27 14.66 -4.69
N ALA A 49 3.34 15.50 -5.72
CA ALA A 49 2.32 16.51 -6.04
C ALA A 49 0.92 15.93 -6.28
N ASP A 50 0.83 14.67 -6.70
CA ASP A 50 -0.42 13.97 -7.00
C ASP A 50 -0.93 13.14 -5.81
N VAL A 51 -0.23 13.15 -4.67
CA VAL A 51 -0.70 12.50 -3.43
C VAL A 51 -1.62 13.45 -2.67
N HIS A 52 -2.90 13.12 -2.55
CA HIS A 52 -3.92 13.95 -1.90
C HIS A 52 -4.31 13.47 -0.50
N GLU A 53 -4.22 12.18 -0.23
CA GLU A 53 -4.51 11.63 1.10
C GLU A 53 -3.63 10.41 1.34
N PHE A 54 -3.24 10.22 2.60
CA PHE A 54 -2.62 8.99 3.07
C PHE A 54 -3.25 8.57 4.40
N GLY A 55 -3.53 7.28 4.54
CA GLY A 55 -4.13 6.77 5.76
C GLY A 55 -4.17 5.26 5.83
N PHE A 56 -4.91 4.78 6.83
CA PHE A 56 -5.16 3.37 7.08
C PHE A 56 -6.65 3.06 6.95
N SER A 57 -6.99 1.93 6.34
CA SER A 57 -8.35 1.44 6.18
C SER A 57 -8.47 0.06 6.82
N PHE A 58 -9.52 -0.14 7.61
CA PHE A 58 -9.94 -1.44 8.11
C PHE A 58 -11.36 -1.67 7.66
N GLN A 59 -11.53 -2.44 6.59
CA GLN A 59 -12.82 -2.60 5.91
C GLN A 59 -13.06 -4.06 5.58
N ARG A 60 -14.30 -4.42 5.25
CA ARG A 60 -14.59 -5.78 4.80
C ARG A 60 -13.81 -6.10 3.53
N ALA A 61 -13.30 -7.32 3.45
CA ALA A 61 -12.60 -7.81 2.27
C ALA A 61 -13.47 -7.63 1.03
N LEU A 62 -12.93 -6.99 -0.01
CA LEU A 62 -13.66 -6.78 -1.26
C LEU A 62 -13.92 -8.12 -1.98
N TYR A 63 -12.99 -9.05 -1.84
CA TYR A 63 -13.06 -10.41 -2.38
C TYR A 63 -12.94 -11.41 -1.23
N PRO A 64 -14.05 -11.74 -0.52
CA PRO A 64 -14.00 -12.65 0.61
C PRO A 64 -13.55 -14.04 0.15
N ASP A 65 -12.73 -14.68 0.98
CA ASP A 65 -12.22 -16.01 0.72
C ASP A 65 -13.36 -17.04 0.89
N PRO A 66 -13.62 -17.90 -0.11
CA PRO A 66 -14.72 -18.86 -0.07
C PRO A 66 -14.68 -19.85 1.12
N TRP A 67 -13.50 -20.06 1.72
CA TRP A 67 -13.27 -20.97 2.84
C TRP A 67 -13.20 -20.24 4.19
N TYR A 68 -12.78 -18.97 4.20
CA TYR A 68 -12.63 -18.15 5.41
C TYR A 68 -13.90 -17.37 5.77
N GLY A 69 -14.76 -17.13 4.78
CA GLY A 69 -15.99 -16.34 4.89
C GLY A 69 -15.70 -14.85 4.95
N ASP A 70 -16.66 -14.07 5.48
CA ASP A 70 -16.46 -12.63 5.69
C ASP A 70 -15.31 -12.37 6.68
N TYR A 71 -14.40 -11.48 6.28
CA TYR A 71 -13.33 -10.98 7.13
C TYR A 71 -13.02 -9.51 6.81
N MET A 72 -12.22 -8.90 7.67
CA MET A 72 -11.75 -7.52 7.57
C MET A 72 -10.31 -7.49 7.04
N GLU A 73 -10.03 -6.57 6.14
CA GLU A 73 -8.72 -6.29 5.58
C GLU A 73 -8.13 -5.03 6.21
N SER A 74 -6.86 -5.14 6.60
CA SER A 74 -6.01 -4.03 7.02
C SER A 74 -5.23 -3.53 5.81
N LEU A 75 -5.42 -2.28 5.43
CA LEU A 75 -4.81 -1.71 4.22
C LEU A 75 -4.28 -0.31 4.51
N TRP A 76 -3.06 -0.03 4.06
CA TRP A 76 -2.66 1.35 3.81
C TRP A 76 -3.35 1.84 2.54
N TYR A 77 -3.66 3.13 2.47
CA TYR A 77 -4.19 3.70 1.25
C TYR A 77 -3.56 5.04 0.92
N LEU A 78 -3.46 5.31 -0.38
CA LEU A 78 -3.21 6.63 -0.93
C LEU A 78 -4.41 7.05 -1.79
N TRP A 79 -4.84 8.29 -1.65
CA TRP A 79 -5.72 8.94 -2.63
C TRP A 79 -4.86 9.77 -3.56
N LEU A 80 -4.88 9.42 -4.85
CA LEU A 80 -3.91 9.89 -5.85
C LEU A 80 -4.63 10.47 -7.06
N ARG A 81 -4.03 11.48 -7.69
CA ARG A 81 -4.43 11.97 -9.00
C ARG A 81 -3.69 11.20 -10.10
N CYS A 82 -4.41 10.68 -11.07
CA CYS A 82 -3.90 9.93 -12.22
C CYS A 82 -3.44 10.87 -13.34
N GLU A 83 -2.69 10.32 -14.32
CA GLU A 83 -2.21 11.08 -15.49
C GLU A 83 -3.34 11.67 -16.35
N ASP A 84 -4.51 11.00 -16.39
CA ASP A 84 -5.73 11.48 -17.06
C ASP A 84 -6.51 12.53 -16.26
N GLY A 85 -6.06 12.84 -15.04
CA GLY A 85 -6.68 13.80 -14.13
C GLY A 85 -7.72 13.19 -13.19
N ASP A 86 -8.08 11.92 -13.34
CA ASP A 86 -9.01 11.25 -12.45
C ASP A 86 -8.40 10.97 -11.07
N MET A 87 -9.25 10.76 -10.08
CA MET A 87 -8.81 10.39 -8.74
C MET A 87 -8.95 8.89 -8.52
N MET A 88 -7.91 8.26 -7.97
CA MET A 88 -7.88 6.83 -7.67
C MET A 88 -7.40 6.58 -6.25
N ARG A 89 -7.99 5.58 -5.61
CA ARG A 89 -7.49 5.02 -4.36
C ARG A 89 -6.58 3.84 -4.66
N VAL A 90 -5.35 3.91 -4.19
CA VAL A 90 -4.42 2.78 -4.23
C VAL A 90 -4.35 2.18 -2.83
N PHE A 91 -4.81 0.95 -2.70
CA PHE A 91 -4.64 0.16 -1.48
C PHE A 91 -3.34 -0.65 -1.53
N ILE A 92 -2.70 -0.76 -0.38
CA ILE A 92 -1.44 -1.46 -0.18
C ILE A 92 -1.61 -2.34 1.06
N ASP A 93 -1.14 -3.59 0.99
CA ASP A 93 -1.16 -4.51 2.13
C ASP A 93 -0.49 -3.89 3.37
N GLU A 94 -1.12 -4.05 4.53
CA GLU A 94 -0.62 -3.55 5.83
C GLU A 94 0.87 -3.89 6.05
N ARG A 95 1.31 -5.10 5.66
CA ARG A 95 2.65 -5.62 5.95
C ARG A 95 3.76 -4.89 5.20
N LEU A 96 3.41 -4.06 4.21
CA LEU A 96 4.39 -3.34 3.39
C LEU A 96 4.88 -2.04 4.03
N LEU A 97 4.24 -1.55 5.09
CA LEU A 97 4.69 -0.39 5.86
C LEU A 97 4.60 -0.65 7.36
N ASP A 98 5.52 -0.05 8.09
CA ASP A 98 5.52 -0.01 9.55
C ASP A 98 5.28 1.43 10.01
N ALA A 99 4.23 1.65 10.81
CA ALA A 99 3.91 2.98 11.34
C ALA A 99 5.01 3.55 12.23
N ASP A 100 5.78 2.68 12.90
CA ASP A 100 6.89 3.09 13.77
C ASP A 100 8.16 3.44 12.96
N HIS A 101 8.24 2.98 11.70
CA HIS A 101 9.41 3.12 10.83
C HIS A 101 9.04 3.50 9.40
N LEU A 102 8.21 4.55 9.24
CA LEU A 102 7.78 5.01 7.92
C LEU A 102 8.97 5.49 7.06
N PRO A 103 8.90 5.30 5.72
CA PRO A 103 9.94 5.76 4.81
C PRO A 103 10.26 7.25 4.98
N PRO A 104 11.54 7.65 5.08
CA PRO A 104 11.89 9.06 5.27
C PRO A 104 11.37 10.00 4.18
N ALA A 105 11.29 9.53 2.93
CA ALA A 105 10.73 10.30 1.82
C ALA A 105 9.23 10.58 2.01
N LEU A 106 8.47 9.62 2.55
CA LEU A 106 7.05 9.79 2.87
C LEU A 106 6.88 10.86 3.96
N LEU A 107 7.65 10.77 5.04
CA LEU A 107 7.60 11.74 6.14
C LEU A 107 7.96 13.17 5.69
N ARG A 108 8.93 13.31 4.78
CA ARG A 108 9.32 14.63 4.24
C ARG A 108 8.24 15.24 3.35
N ASN A 109 7.54 14.43 2.56
CA ASN A 109 6.59 14.91 1.55
C ASN A 109 5.15 15.00 2.06
N LEU A 110 4.85 14.43 3.22
CA LEU A 110 3.55 14.52 3.90
C LEU A 110 3.69 15.30 5.22
N PRO A 111 3.95 16.63 5.16
CA PRO A 111 4.12 17.44 6.37
C PRO A 111 2.84 17.42 7.20
N GLY A 112 2.99 17.19 8.51
CA GLY A 112 1.86 17.12 9.44
C GLY A 112 1.14 15.77 9.47
N LEU A 113 1.72 14.71 8.89
CA LEU A 113 1.20 13.34 9.02
C LEU A 113 0.99 12.96 10.50
N ASP A 114 -0.25 12.64 10.85
CA ASP A 114 -0.62 12.25 12.21
C ASP A 114 -0.43 10.74 12.42
N ILE A 115 0.75 10.39 12.93
CA ILE A 115 1.12 8.99 13.25
C ILE A 115 0.17 8.39 14.30
N SER A 116 -0.41 9.20 15.21
CA SER A 116 -1.32 8.71 16.22
C SER A 116 -2.64 8.20 15.62
N VAL A 117 -3.11 8.83 14.54
CA VAL A 117 -4.26 8.39 13.76
C VAL A 117 -3.99 7.02 13.11
N LEU A 118 -2.80 6.81 12.55
CA LEU A 118 -2.41 5.50 12.00
C LEU A 118 -2.38 4.42 13.09
N HIS A 119 -1.80 4.72 14.25
CA HIS A 119 -1.78 3.79 15.37
C HIS A 119 -3.18 3.45 15.88
N ALA A 120 -4.12 4.40 15.88
CA ALA A 120 -5.51 4.13 16.25
C ALA A 120 -6.18 3.13 15.28
N GLY A 121 -5.91 3.27 13.98
CA GLY A 121 -6.35 2.31 12.97
C GLY A 121 -5.76 0.92 13.17
N LEU A 122 -4.43 0.84 13.31
CA LEU A 122 -3.73 -0.42 13.59
C LEU A 122 -4.21 -1.08 14.90
N ALA A 123 -4.46 -0.29 15.95
CA ALA A 123 -4.99 -0.79 17.22
C ALA A 123 -6.40 -1.36 17.06
N THR A 124 -7.21 -0.81 16.15
CA THR A 124 -8.53 -1.35 15.82
C THR A 124 -8.41 -2.67 15.06
N ALA A 125 -7.55 -2.73 14.05
CA ALA A 125 -7.28 -3.96 13.29
C ALA A 125 -6.74 -5.11 14.16
N ARG A 126 -5.90 -4.79 15.16
CA ARG A 126 -5.39 -5.77 16.16
C ARG A 126 -6.48 -6.47 16.98
N ARG A 127 -7.73 -5.96 16.97
CA ARG A 127 -8.88 -6.64 17.59
C ARG A 127 -9.34 -7.87 16.82
N GLY A 128 -8.80 -8.10 15.62
CA GLY A 128 -8.91 -9.33 14.86
C GLY A 128 -9.74 -9.20 13.59
N LEU A 129 -9.53 -10.16 12.68
CA LEU A 129 -10.10 -10.16 11.32
C LEU A 129 -11.63 -10.26 11.25
N ARG A 130 -12.32 -10.51 12.38
CA ARG A 130 -13.79 -10.53 12.47
C ARG A 130 -14.35 -9.38 13.31
N HIS A 131 -13.55 -8.35 13.57
CA HIS A 131 -13.98 -7.16 14.30
C HIS A 131 -14.76 -6.19 13.41
N PHE A 132 -15.90 -6.62 12.87
CA PHE A 132 -16.71 -5.82 11.94
C PHE A 132 -17.18 -4.48 12.54
N LYS A 133 -17.38 -4.40 13.86
CA LYS A 133 -17.74 -3.14 14.55
C LYS A 133 -16.64 -2.07 14.49
N GLY A 134 -15.40 -2.46 14.18
CA GLY A 134 -14.27 -1.57 14.04
C GLY A 134 -14.06 -1.06 12.61
N GLU A 135 -14.95 -1.37 11.67
CA GLU A 135 -14.86 -0.88 10.30
C GLU A 135 -14.70 0.64 10.25
N GLY A 136 -13.73 1.12 9.48
CA GLY A 136 -13.45 2.53 9.39
C GLY A 136 -12.19 2.87 8.61
N GLU A 137 -11.97 4.18 8.50
CA GLU A 137 -10.80 4.75 7.86
C GLU A 137 -10.18 5.81 8.77
N TRP A 138 -8.85 5.84 8.78
CA TRP A 138 -8.00 6.72 9.58
C TRP A 138 -7.14 7.56 8.64
N PRO A 139 -7.70 8.67 8.10
CA PRO A 139 -6.94 9.61 7.27
C PRO A 139 -5.95 10.36 8.16
N ALA A 140 -4.67 10.01 8.08
CA ALA A 140 -3.62 10.61 8.89
C ALA A 140 -3.00 11.84 8.24
N TRP A 141 -3.16 11.98 6.93
CA TRP A 141 -2.71 13.16 6.21
C TRP A 141 -3.62 13.42 5.03
N ARG A 142 -3.90 14.71 4.82
CA ARG A 142 -4.59 15.22 3.63
C ARG A 142 -3.77 16.37 3.11
N ARG A 143 -3.50 16.38 1.81
CA ARG A 143 -3.11 17.60 1.10
C ARG A 143 -4.24 18.57 1.37
N ASP A 144 -3.88 19.72 1.93
CA ASP A 144 -4.83 20.70 2.44
C ASP A 144 -6.10 20.74 1.60
N SER A 145 -7.26 20.80 2.26
CA SER A 145 -8.46 21.41 1.67
C SER A 145 -8.24 22.92 1.39
N ALA A 146 -6.98 23.38 1.27
CA ALA A 146 -6.60 24.73 0.98
C ALA A 146 -7.20 25.06 -0.38
N ALA A 147 -8.19 25.94 -0.31
CA ALA A 147 -8.81 26.59 -1.43
C ALA A 147 -7.78 27.05 -2.48
N PRO A 148 -8.21 27.18 -3.74
CA PRO A 148 -7.38 27.68 -4.86
C PRO A 148 -6.57 28.93 -4.53
#